data_AF-A0A1Q7LLG1-F1
#
_entry.id   AF-A0A1Q7LLG1-F1
#
_cell.length_a   1.000
_cell.length_b   1.000
_cell.length_c   1.000
_cell.angle_alpha   90.00
_cell.angle_beta   90.00
_cell.angle_gamma   90.00
#
_symmetry.space_group_name_H-M   'P 1'
#
loop_
_entity.id
_entity.type
_entity.pdbx_description
1 polymer ?
#
loop_
_entity_poly.entity_id
_entity_poly.type
_entity_poly.pdbx_seq_one_letter_code
_entity_poly.pdbx_strand_id
1 'polypeptide(L)'
;MTIALIVGIVVLAWAVFTFNRLIRLRQLGDNAWADIDVQLKRRHDLIPSVVAVVQGHAGYERSTLEALTQARSRAIQAATAGGPATRAREEDPLGNALGRVFAVAEAYPELRAVASFAGLQTTLTDVEDHLQNARRYYNAVVRDFNTAIAQFPASLIVGLMRLHPREFFGLDDPAERAVPRVPLALVLLLLYPTALAAQRSLSIERFDARIVVNRNSGLDVTETITARFVGSWNGLYRTIPVDYHTPQGFNWQLGLSLESARDDAGHNLRTATSREGAYVKYKIWIPGAQDAERTVVLHYRATNGLRFFDEHDELYWNVTGDQWDVPLNAATAVIELPAGTPGVRAIAFNGVYGSTARESQVAIDGSTVRITMPPPHALGYHEGLTAVVGWDKGVVTAPTTAERALA
;
A
#
# COMPACT_ATOMS: atom_id res chain seq x y z
N MET A 1 23.53 16.07 42.51
CA MET A 1 24.35 16.23 41.28
C MET A 1 24.12 15.10 40.28
N THR A 2 24.17 13.83 40.71
CA THR A 2 23.89 12.65 39.88
C THR A 2 22.48 12.62 39.28
N ILE A 3 21.43 12.95 40.04
CA ILE A 3 20.05 12.97 39.53
C ILE A 3 19.85 14.03 38.43
N ALA A 4 20.39 15.24 38.62
CA ALA A 4 20.31 16.31 37.63
C ALA A 4 21.04 15.94 36.32
N LEU A 5 22.18 15.24 36.42
CA LEU A 5 22.93 14.75 35.27
C LEU A 5 22.14 13.69 34.49
N ILE A 6 21.53 12.73 35.20
CA ILE A 6 20.70 11.68 34.59
C ILE A 6 19.50 12.29 33.88
N VAL A 7 18.79 13.22 34.53
CA VAL A 7 17.66 13.93 33.92
C VAL A 7 18.10 14.69 32.66
N GLY A 8 19.24 15.38 32.70
CA GLY A 8 19.80 16.06 31.53
C GLY A 8 20.09 15.13 30.35
N ILE A 9 20.69 13.96 30.62
CA ILE A 9 20.97 12.95 29.57
C ILE A 9 19.68 12.42 28.95
N VAL A 10 18.67 12.13 29.76
CA VAL A 10 17.36 11.63 29.27
C VAL A 10 16.69 12.66 28.38
N VAL A 11 16.68 13.95 28.78
CA VAL A 11 16.10 15.03 27.98
C VAL A 11 16.86 15.21 26.66
N LEU A 12 18.19 15.14 26.68
CA LEU A 12 19.01 15.26 25.46
C LEU A 12 18.76 14.08 24.51
N ALA A 13 18.77 12.84 25.02
CA ALA A 13 18.49 11.66 24.22
C ALA A 13 17.09 11.71 23.59
N TRP A 14 16.10 12.15 24.37
CA TRP A 14 14.75 12.39 23.89
C TRP A 14 14.69 13.43 22.77
N ALA A 15 15.38 14.57 22.93
CA ALA A 15 15.40 15.65 21.95
C ALA A 15 16.03 15.19 20.63
N VAL A 16 17.16 14.48 20.68
CA VAL A 16 17.84 13.91 19.50
C VAL A 16 16.94 12.90 18.78
N PHE A 17 16.32 11.98 19.52
CA PHE A 17 15.41 10.99 18.94
C PHE A 17 14.21 11.65 18.24
N THR A 18 13.57 12.61 18.92
CA THR A 18 12.40 13.31 18.38
C THR A 18 12.76 14.15 17.16
N PHE A 19 13.90 14.86 17.20
CA PHE A 19 14.40 15.65 16.08
C PHE A 19 14.60 14.77 14.84
N ASN A 20 15.32 13.66 14.98
CA ASN A 20 15.58 12.73 13.86
C ASN A 20 14.27 12.16 13.30
N ARG A 21 13.32 11.79 14.17
CA ARG A 21 12.01 11.28 13.75
C ARG A 21 11.23 12.32 12.94
N LEU A 22 11.18 13.58 13.40
CA LEU A 22 10.44 14.65 12.71
C LEU A 22 11.07 15.01 11.36
N ILE A 23 12.41 15.03 11.27
CA ILE A 23 13.12 15.24 10.01
C ILE A 23 12.85 14.08 9.03
N ARG A 24 12.87 12.83 9.50
CA ARG A 24 12.52 11.67 8.67
C ARG A 24 11.10 11.81 8.09
N LEU A 25 10.10 12.13 8.92
CA LEU A 25 8.72 12.30 8.47
C LEU A 25 8.57 13.47 7.49
N ARG A 26 9.30 14.57 7.69
CA ARG A 26 9.35 15.69 6.75
C ARG A 26 9.86 15.23 5.38
N GLN A 27 10.99 14.51 5.35
CA GLN A 27 11.59 14.04 4.11
C GLN A 27 10.69 13.01 3.40
N LEU A 28 10.05 12.11 4.15
CA LEU A 28 9.08 11.16 3.58
C LEU A 28 7.91 11.91 2.92
N GLY A 29 7.41 12.97 3.55
CA GLY A 29 6.35 13.78 2.98
C GLY A 29 6.79 14.51 1.71
N ASP A 30 8.04 14.98 1.65
CA ASP A 30 8.61 15.65 0.46
C ASP A 30 8.78 14.65 -0.70
N ASN A 31 9.26 13.45 -0.39
CA ASN A 31 9.40 12.37 -1.37
C ASN A 31 8.02 11.92 -1.90
N ALA A 32 7.05 11.66 -1.01
CA ALA A 32 5.70 11.27 -1.39
C ALA A 32 5.00 12.34 -2.24
N TRP A 33 5.26 13.62 -1.95
CA TRP A 33 4.77 14.72 -2.77
C TRP A 33 5.40 14.75 -4.17
N ALA A 34 6.72 14.53 -4.26
CA ALA A 34 7.43 14.45 -5.52
C ALA A 34 6.89 13.31 -6.41
N ASP A 35 6.53 12.17 -5.82
CA ASP A 35 5.92 11.06 -6.56
C ASP A 35 4.57 11.47 -7.20
N ILE A 36 3.72 12.18 -6.46
CA ILE A 36 2.46 12.75 -7.01
C ILE A 36 2.78 13.70 -8.16
N ASP A 37 3.71 14.65 -7.95
CA ASP A 37 4.08 15.66 -8.95
C ASP A 37 4.57 15.03 -10.26
N VAL A 38 5.39 13.97 -10.17
CA VAL A 38 5.87 13.23 -11.33
C VAL A 38 4.72 12.58 -12.10
N GLN A 39 3.77 11.93 -11.41
CA GLN A 39 2.63 11.29 -12.10
C GLN A 39 1.68 12.31 -12.72
N LEU A 40 1.39 13.42 -12.03
CA LEU A 40 0.58 14.50 -12.59
C LEU A 40 1.23 15.07 -13.85
N LYS A 41 2.54 15.33 -13.82
CA LYS A 41 3.27 15.80 -15.00
C LYS A 41 3.21 14.80 -16.15
N ARG A 42 3.42 13.50 -15.89
CA ARG A 42 3.27 12.44 -16.91
C ARG A 42 1.88 12.46 -17.53
N ARG A 43 0.83 12.56 -16.71
CA ARG A 43 -0.55 12.69 -17.21
C ARG A 43 -0.72 13.89 -18.12
N HIS A 44 -0.21 15.04 -17.71
CA HIS A 44 -0.29 16.28 -18.50
C HIS A 44 0.47 16.18 -19.82
N ASP A 45 1.63 15.50 -19.84
CA ASP A 45 2.48 15.33 -21.01
C ASP A 45 1.85 14.38 -22.05
N LEU A 46 0.98 13.45 -21.62
CA LEU A 46 0.28 12.50 -22.51
C LEU A 46 -0.96 13.10 -23.19
N ILE A 47 -1.57 14.14 -22.63
CA ILE A 47 -2.82 14.73 -23.15
C ILE A 47 -2.71 15.23 -24.60
N PRO A 48 -1.64 15.96 -25.02
CA PRO A 48 -1.51 16.38 -26.41
C PRO A 48 -1.51 15.21 -27.39
N SER A 49 -0.91 14.07 -27.01
CA SER A 49 -0.91 12.85 -27.82
C SER A 49 -2.31 12.25 -27.91
N VAL A 50 -3.08 12.22 -26.82
CA VAL A 50 -4.49 11.79 -26.84
C VAL A 50 -5.30 12.68 -27.78
N VAL A 51 -5.16 14.00 -27.66
CA VAL A 51 -5.89 14.97 -28.51
C VAL A 51 -5.56 14.74 -29.99
N ALA A 52 -4.28 14.58 -30.35
CA ALA A 52 -3.86 14.38 -31.73
C ALA A 52 -4.45 13.10 -32.35
N VAL A 53 -4.48 11.99 -31.60
CA VAL A 53 -5.01 10.72 -32.10
C VAL A 53 -6.54 10.78 -32.22
N VAL A 54 -7.24 11.33 -31.24
CA VAL A 54 -8.71 11.46 -31.27
C VAL A 54 -9.14 12.41 -32.40
N GLN A 55 -8.43 13.52 -32.63
CA GLN A 55 -8.73 14.43 -33.75
C GLN A 55 -8.59 13.78 -35.13
N GLY A 56 -7.63 12.86 -35.28
CA GLY A 56 -7.39 12.16 -36.54
C GLY A 56 -8.48 11.15 -36.92
N HIS A 57 -9.25 10.65 -35.94
CA HIS A 57 -10.19 9.54 -36.13
C HIS A 57 -11.64 9.85 -35.74
N ALA A 58 -11.86 10.79 -34.80
CA ALA A 58 -13.17 11.15 -34.26
C ALA A 58 -13.43 12.67 -34.37
N GLY A 59 -13.23 13.23 -35.57
CA GLY A 59 -13.18 14.67 -35.86
C GLY A 59 -14.41 15.52 -35.49
N TYR A 60 -15.49 14.92 -34.97
CA TYR A 60 -16.72 15.59 -34.54
C TYR A 60 -16.76 15.89 -33.01
N GLU A 61 -15.76 15.45 -32.24
CA GLU A 61 -15.72 15.56 -30.76
C GLU A 61 -15.01 16.82 -30.24
N ARG A 62 -15.23 17.96 -30.91
CA ARG A 62 -14.51 19.22 -30.61
C ARG A 62 -14.74 19.70 -29.19
N SER A 63 -15.98 19.67 -28.70
CA SER A 63 -16.32 20.12 -27.34
C SER A 63 -15.62 19.28 -26.26
N THR A 64 -15.52 17.96 -26.46
CA THR A 64 -14.85 17.03 -25.55
C THR A 64 -13.35 17.33 -25.47
N LEU A 65 -12.71 17.56 -26.62
CA LEU A 65 -11.28 17.86 -26.71
C LEU A 65 -10.93 19.28 -26.22
N GLU A 66 -11.80 20.25 -26.45
CA GLU A 66 -11.69 21.59 -25.88
C GLU A 66 -11.76 21.55 -24.35
N ALA A 67 -12.73 20.81 -23.79
CA ALA A 67 -12.86 20.64 -22.35
C ALA A 67 -11.61 19.98 -21.73
N LEU A 68 -11.04 18.96 -22.39
CA LEU A 68 -9.80 18.31 -21.97
C LEU A 68 -8.61 19.28 -21.98
N THR A 69 -8.46 20.05 -23.06
CA THR A 69 -7.36 21.02 -23.21
C THR A 69 -7.47 22.14 -22.18
N GLN A 70 -8.67 22.65 -21.93
CA GLN A 70 -8.93 23.67 -20.90
C GLN A 70 -8.67 23.13 -19.48
N ALA A 71 -9.11 21.89 -19.19
CA ALA A 71 -8.84 21.26 -17.89
C ALA A 71 -7.33 21.06 -17.66
N ARG A 72 -6.60 20.60 -18.68
CA ARG A 72 -5.13 20.51 -18.64
C ARG A 72 -4.47 21.85 -18.33
N SER A 73 -4.90 22.92 -19.01
CA SER A 73 -4.34 24.26 -18.81
C SER A 73 -4.50 24.72 -17.36
N ARG A 74 -5.70 24.52 -16.77
CA ARG A 74 -5.96 24.84 -15.37
C ARG A 74 -5.11 24.01 -14.41
N ALA A 75 -4.99 22.71 -14.64
CA ALA A 75 -4.16 21.82 -13.84
C ALA A 75 -2.67 22.24 -13.84
N ILE A 76 -2.12 22.57 -15.02
CA ILE A 76 -0.73 23.06 -15.15
C ILE A 76 -0.53 24.40 -14.45
N GLN A 77 -1.49 25.32 -14.56
CA GLN A 77 -1.43 26.60 -13.85
C GLN A 77 -1.43 26.40 -12.34
N ALA A 78 -2.28 25.50 -11.83
CA ALA A 78 -2.32 25.12 -10.42
C ALA A 78 -0.99 24.52 -9.94
N ALA A 79 -0.28 23.78 -10.80
CA ALA A 79 1.03 23.25 -10.48
C ALA A 79 2.05 24.36 -10.14
N THR A 80 1.95 25.53 -10.78
CA THR A 80 2.86 26.66 -10.54
C THR A 80 2.47 27.59 -9.39
N ALA A 81 1.19 27.60 -9.00
CA ALA A 81 0.64 28.64 -8.12
C ALA A 81 -0.06 28.12 -6.86
N GLY A 82 -0.27 26.81 -6.73
CA GLY A 82 -1.06 26.21 -5.65
C GLY A 82 -0.32 25.19 -4.78
N GLY A 83 -0.75 25.08 -3.51
CA GLY A 83 -0.39 23.98 -2.62
C GLY A 83 -1.13 22.68 -2.97
N PRO A 84 -0.83 21.57 -2.28
CA PRO A 84 -1.44 20.25 -2.53
C PRO A 84 -2.96 20.24 -2.65
N ALA A 85 -3.66 20.99 -1.78
CA ALA A 85 -5.12 21.04 -1.82
C ALA A 85 -5.65 21.74 -3.08
N THR A 86 -5.06 22.87 -3.47
CA THR A 86 -5.42 23.60 -4.70
C THR A 86 -5.13 22.76 -5.93
N ARG A 87 -3.96 22.12 -5.99
CA ARG A 87 -3.61 21.24 -7.11
C ARG A 87 -4.65 20.13 -7.26
N ALA A 88 -5.01 19.43 -6.19
CA ALA A 88 -6.00 18.37 -6.26
C ALA A 88 -7.33 18.81 -6.89
N ARG A 89 -7.86 19.97 -6.48
CA ARG A 89 -9.13 20.50 -7.01
C ARG A 89 -9.10 20.80 -8.50
N GLU A 90 -7.96 21.26 -9.01
CA GLU A 90 -7.79 21.59 -10.43
C GLU A 90 -7.46 20.36 -11.29
N GLU A 91 -7.03 19.26 -10.65
CA GLU A 91 -6.82 17.96 -11.31
C GLU A 91 -8.11 17.14 -11.50
N ASP A 92 -9.14 17.34 -10.66
CA ASP A 92 -10.42 16.61 -10.77
C ASP A 92 -11.16 16.86 -12.10
N PRO A 93 -11.29 18.11 -12.61
CA PRO A 93 -11.89 18.35 -13.92
C PRO A 93 -11.15 17.66 -15.05
N LEU A 94 -9.83 17.50 -14.92
CA LEU A 94 -9.00 16.86 -15.91
C LEU A 94 -9.24 15.35 -15.96
N GLY A 95 -9.26 14.67 -14.81
CA GLY A 95 -9.62 13.25 -14.73
C GLY A 95 -11.00 12.97 -15.31
N ASN A 96 -11.99 13.82 -15.00
CA ASN A 96 -13.34 13.71 -15.57
C ASN A 96 -13.37 13.92 -17.09
N ALA A 97 -12.56 14.84 -17.63
CA ALA A 97 -12.46 15.05 -19.07
C ALA A 97 -11.81 13.85 -19.79
N LEU A 98 -10.79 13.24 -19.20
CA LEU A 98 -10.18 12.01 -19.72
C LEU A 98 -11.17 10.85 -19.75
N GLY A 99 -11.96 10.66 -18.69
CA GLY A 99 -13.01 9.64 -18.66
C GLY A 99 -14.03 9.81 -19.79
N ARG A 100 -14.43 11.04 -20.11
CA ARG A 100 -15.30 11.33 -21.26
C ARG A 100 -14.66 10.99 -22.59
N VAL A 101 -13.36 11.26 -22.77
CA VAL A 101 -12.64 10.88 -24.00
C VAL A 101 -12.57 9.38 -24.17
N PHE A 102 -12.36 8.61 -23.10
CA PHE A 102 -12.39 7.15 -23.17
C PHE A 102 -13.79 6.61 -23.48
N ALA A 103 -14.85 7.20 -22.90
CA ALA A 103 -16.22 6.84 -23.24
C ALA A 103 -16.56 7.12 -24.72
N VAL A 104 -16.06 8.24 -25.27
CA VAL A 104 -16.13 8.52 -26.71
C VAL A 104 -15.42 7.43 -27.50
N ALA A 105 -14.22 7.03 -27.11
CA ALA A 105 -13.48 5.98 -27.82
C ALA A 105 -14.16 4.60 -27.78
N GLU A 106 -15.00 4.32 -26.79
CA GLU A 106 -15.84 3.13 -26.78
C GLU A 106 -16.95 3.17 -27.85
N ALA A 107 -17.45 4.37 -28.19
CA ALA A 107 -18.45 4.57 -29.23
C ALA A 107 -17.88 4.49 -30.66
N TYR A 108 -16.55 4.60 -30.83
CA TYR A 108 -15.84 4.57 -32.12
C TYR A 108 -14.83 3.41 -32.18
N PRO A 109 -15.26 2.18 -32.58
CA PRO A 109 -14.41 0.99 -32.62
C PRO A 109 -13.11 1.16 -33.42
N GLU A 110 -13.15 1.98 -34.48
CA GLU A 110 -12.00 2.31 -35.31
C GLU A 110 -10.91 3.07 -34.54
N LEU A 111 -11.27 3.94 -33.58
CA LEU A 111 -10.34 4.65 -32.72
C LEU A 111 -9.70 3.69 -31.71
N ARG A 112 -10.51 2.78 -31.14
CA ARG A 112 -10.03 1.73 -30.22
C ARG A 112 -9.05 0.77 -30.88
N ALA A 113 -9.24 0.48 -32.17
CA ALA A 113 -8.36 -0.39 -32.94
C ALA A 113 -7.00 0.26 -33.27
N VAL A 114 -6.84 1.57 -33.11
CA VAL A 114 -5.56 2.26 -33.32
C VAL A 114 -4.60 1.89 -32.19
N ALA A 115 -3.51 1.20 -32.54
CA ALA A 115 -2.51 0.75 -31.57
C ALA A 115 -1.93 1.90 -30.72
N SER A 116 -1.74 3.10 -31.29
CA SER A 116 -1.28 4.28 -30.54
C SER A 116 -2.30 4.77 -29.51
N PHE A 117 -3.60 4.69 -29.80
CA PHE A 117 -4.65 5.07 -28.85
C PHE A 117 -4.75 4.06 -27.69
N ALA A 118 -4.76 2.76 -28.01
CA ALA A 118 -4.78 1.70 -27.01
C ALA A 118 -3.56 1.76 -26.06
N GLY A 119 -2.37 2.08 -26.60
CA GLY A 119 -1.16 2.31 -25.80
C GLY A 119 -1.24 3.54 -24.88
N LEU A 120 -1.83 4.65 -25.37
CA LEU A 120 -2.07 5.84 -24.55
C LEU A 120 -3.09 5.58 -23.45
N GLN A 121 -4.17 4.87 -23.73
CA GLN A 121 -5.18 4.50 -22.74
C GLN A 121 -4.59 3.64 -21.63
N THR A 122 -3.76 2.65 -21.99
CA THR A 122 -3.06 1.80 -21.02
C THR A 122 -2.12 2.62 -20.14
N THR A 123 -1.24 3.41 -20.75
CA THR A 123 -0.30 4.29 -20.01
C THR A 123 -1.03 5.26 -19.09
N LEU A 124 -2.14 5.86 -19.54
CA LEU A 124 -2.93 6.76 -18.70
C LEU A 124 -3.61 6.05 -17.54
N THR A 125 -4.10 4.82 -17.75
CA THR A 125 -4.66 4.00 -16.69
C THR A 125 -3.60 3.69 -15.63
N ASP A 126 -2.39 3.29 -16.06
CA ASP A 126 -1.27 3.05 -15.15
C ASP A 126 -0.90 4.31 -14.35
N VAL A 127 -0.89 5.48 -15.01
CA VAL A 127 -0.64 6.77 -14.35
C VAL A 127 -1.71 7.08 -13.30
N GLU A 128 -2.99 6.83 -13.58
CA GLU A 128 -4.09 7.02 -12.62
C GLU A 128 -3.96 6.07 -11.42
N ASP A 129 -3.65 4.79 -11.65
CA ASP A 129 -3.47 3.82 -10.57
C ASP A 129 -2.27 4.18 -9.68
N HIS A 130 -1.16 4.59 -10.28
CA HIS A 130 -0.01 5.11 -9.54
C HIS A 130 -0.35 6.40 -8.79
N LEU A 131 -1.12 7.31 -9.39
CA LEU A 131 -1.54 8.56 -8.75
C LEU A 131 -2.46 8.30 -7.55
N GLN A 132 -3.37 7.33 -7.64
CA GLN A 132 -4.22 6.93 -6.51
C GLN A 132 -3.39 6.35 -5.35
N ASN A 133 -2.42 5.48 -5.67
CA ASN A 133 -1.50 4.93 -4.67
C ASN A 133 -0.64 6.02 -4.02
N ALA A 134 -0.04 6.89 -4.83
CA ALA A 134 0.79 8.01 -4.36
C ALA A 134 -0.03 8.98 -3.48
N ARG A 135 -1.28 9.26 -3.85
CA ARG A 135 -2.22 10.07 -3.05
C ARG A 135 -2.47 9.47 -1.67
N ARG A 136 -2.77 8.15 -1.60
CA ARG A 136 -2.99 7.45 -0.32
C ARG A 136 -1.75 7.54 0.56
N TYR A 137 -0.58 7.24 -0.01
CA TYR A 137 0.69 7.28 0.71
C TYR A 137 1.04 8.67 1.22
N TYR A 138 0.98 9.70 0.36
CA TYR A 138 1.21 11.09 0.76
C TYR A 138 0.28 11.51 1.89
N ASN A 139 -1.01 11.19 1.80
CA ASN A 139 -1.97 11.53 2.84
C ASN A 139 -1.69 10.80 4.16
N ALA A 140 -1.27 9.53 4.13
CA ALA A 140 -0.84 8.82 5.33
C ALA A 140 0.38 9.47 5.99
N VAL A 141 1.39 9.83 5.20
CA VAL A 141 2.60 10.51 5.71
C VAL A 141 2.28 11.90 6.26
N VAL A 142 1.42 12.66 5.58
CA VAL A 142 0.96 13.98 6.06
C VAL A 142 0.20 13.85 7.37
N ARG A 143 -0.67 12.85 7.52
CA ARG A 143 -1.37 12.57 8.78
C ARG A 143 -0.39 12.28 9.91
N ASP A 144 0.57 11.38 9.67
CA ASP A 144 1.54 10.97 10.69
C ASP A 144 2.48 12.12 11.08
N PHE A 145 2.92 12.91 10.10
CA PHE A 145 3.70 14.13 10.31
C PHE A 145 2.91 15.18 11.11
N ASN A 146 1.68 15.50 10.68
CA ASN A 146 0.81 16.48 11.35
C ASN A 146 0.47 16.06 12.78
N THR A 147 0.27 14.76 13.00
CA THR A 147 0.05 14.18 14.33
C THR A 147 1.31 14.30 15.19
N ALA A 148 2.48 13.94 14.64
CA ALA A 148 3.75 14.00 15.34
C ALA A 148 4.12 15.42 15.80
N ILE A 149 3.88 16.44 14.98
CA ILE A 149 4.16 17.84 15.36
C ILE A 149 3.14 18.41 16.35
N ALA A 150 1.94 17.85 16.42
CA ALA A 150 0.90 18.27 17.36
C ALA A 150 0.99 17.60 18.74
N GLN A 151 1.68 16.46 18.83
CA GLN A 151 1.76 15.68 20.07
C GLN A 151 2.85 16.17 21.03
N PHE A 152 2.53 16.18 22.33
CA PHE A 152 3.53 16.33 23.38
C PHE A 152 4.35 15.03 23.49
N PRO A 153 5.67 15.08 23.74
CA PRO A 153 6.48 16.28 23.96
C PRO A 153 7.06 16.93 22.69
N ALA A 154 6.85 16.35 21.50
CA ALA A 154 7.42 16.84 20.25
C ALA A 154 7.03 18.29 19.92
N SER A 155 5.81 18.70 20.27
CA SER A 155 5.31 20.07 20.10
C SER A 155 6.18 21.15 20.75
N LEU A 156 6.97 20.82 21.78
CA LEU A 156 7.90 21.76 22.44
C LEU A 156 9.05 22.21 21.54
N ILE A 157 9.50 21.35 20.63
CA ILE A 157 10.66 21.62 19.76
C ILE A 157 10.24 21.96 18.32
N VAL A 158 8.97 21.78 17.97
CA VAL A 158 8.42 22.05 16.62
C VAL A 158 8.62 23.52 16.20
N GLY A 159 8.38 24.46 17.12
CA GLY A 159 8.57 25.89 16.86
C GLY A 159 10.04 26.24 16.56
N LEU A 160 10.98 25.60 17.27
CA LEU A 160 12.42 25.76 17.03
C LEU A 160 12.84 25.21 15.66
N MET A 161 12.23 24.10 15.24
CA MET A 161 12.50 23.44 13.95
C MET A 161 11.77 24.09 12.75
N ARG A 162 10.91 25.10 12.98
CA ARG A 162 10.08 25.74 11.95
C ARG A 162 9.24 24.74 11.15
N LEU A 163 8.72 23.71 11.82
CA LEU A 163 7.84 22.73 11.20
C LEU A 163 6.39 23.24 11.25
N HIS A 164 5.70 23.14 10.12
CA HIS A 164 4.31 23.55 9.99
C HIS A 164 3.46 22.39 9.48
N PRO A 165 2.17 22.29 9.86
CA PRO A 165 1.27 21.30 9.31
C PRO A 165 1.25 21.34 7.78
N ARG A 166 1.21 20.16 7.17
CA ARG A 166 1.12 19.98 5.71
C ARG A 166 -0.32 19.78 5.28
N GLU A 167 -0.62 20.22 4.07
CA GLU A 167 -1.92 20.03 3.44
C GLU A 167 -2.05 18.61 2.85
N PHE A 168 -3.23 18.02 2.98
CA PHE A 168 -3.57 16.78 2.29
C PHE A 168 -3.85 17.00 0.80
N PHE A 169 -3.69 15.97 -0.01
CA PHE A 169 -4.03 15.98 -1.44
C PHE A 169 -5.41 15.34 -1.67
N GLY A 170 -6.37 16.14 -2.13
CA GLY A 170 -7.71 15.70 -2.54
C GLY A 170 -8.67 15.33 -1.39
N LEU A 171 -8.32 15.58 -0.13
CA LEU A 171 -9.26 15.40 0.99
C LEU A 171 -9.93 16.74 1.26
N ASP A 172 -11.20 16.91 0.87
CA ASP A 172 -11.96 18.13 1.12
C ASP A 172 -12.82 18.07 2.39
N ASP A 173 -13.08 16.88 2.94
CA ASP A 173 -13.87 16.71 4.16
C ASP A 173 -13.09 17.15 5.42
N PRO A 174 -13.58 18.13 6.20
CA PRO A 174 -12.99 18.53 7.47
C PRO A 174 -12.85 17.39 8.50
N ALA A 175 -13.73 16.38 8.46
CA ALA A 175 -13.70 15.24 9.38
C ALA A 175 -12.52 14.30 9.09
N GLU A 176 -12.16 14.11 7.82
CA GLU A 176 -11.02 13.30 7.39
C GLU A 176 -9.67 14.03 7.60
N ARG A 177 -9.71 15.37 7.68
CA ARG A 177 -8.54 16.21 8.03
C ARG A 177 -8.28 16.30 9.54
N ALA A 178 -9.16 15.74 10.39
CA ALA A 178 -9.08 15.90 11.83
C ALA A 178 -7.89 15.14 12.42
N VAL A 179 -6.80 15.87 12.69
CA VAL A 179 -5.69 15.37 13.51
C VAL A 179 -6.17 15.28 14.95
N PRO A 180 -6.03 14.13 15.64
CA PRO A 180 -6.38 14.03 17.05
C PRO A 180 -5.52 15.02 17.85
N ARG A 181 -6.15 16.13 18.30
CA ARG A 181 -5.51 17.09 19.20
C ARG A 181 -5.60 16.52 20.60
N VAL A 182 -4.46 16.29 21.24
CA VAL A 182 -4.41 15.96 22.67
C VAL A 182 -4.10 17.27 23.42
N PRO A 183 -5.10 17.99 23.96
CA PRO A 183 -4.84 19.25 24.62
C PRO A 183 -3.98 19.04 25.88
N LEU A 184 -3.04 19.95 26.11
CA LEU A 184 -2.13 19.96 27.26
C LEU A 184 -2.89 19.97 28.62
N ALA A 185 -4.15 20.41 28.60
CA ALA A 185 -5.07 20.36 29.75
C ALA A 185 -5.40 18.94 30.24
N LEU A 186 -5.13 17.88 29.45
CA LEU A 186 -5.32 16.50 29.90
C LEU A 186 -4.31 16.03 30.95
N VAL A 187 -3.19 16.72 31.13
CA VAL A 187 -2.19 16.33 32.15
C VAL A 187 -2.64 16.69 33.58
N LEU A 188 -3.56 17.66 33.73
CA LEU A 188 -4.12 18.07 35.04
C LEU A 188 -5.44 17.38 35.40
N LEU A 189 -6.01 16.56 34.50
CA LEU A 189 -7.30 15.90 34.65
C LEU A 189 -7.17 14.43 35.11
N LEU A 190 -6.12 14.13 35.89
CA LEU A 190 -5.85 12.79 36.46
C LEU A 190 -6.65 12.48 37.73
N LEU A 191 -7.65 13.29 38.11
CA LEU A 191 -8.38 13.10 39.38
C LEU A 191 -9.88 12.83 39.29
N TYR A 192 -10.48 12.70 38.10
CA TYR A 192 -11.83 12.13 37.99
C TYR A 192 -12.02 11.37 36.67
N PRO A 193 -12.49 10.11 36.70
CA PRO A 193 -12.72 9.33 35.49
C PRO A 193 -14.08 9.72 34.92
N THR A 194 -14.11 10.65 33.97
CA THR A 194 -15.17 10.63 32.95
C THR A 194 -14.65 9.80 31.80
N ALA A 195 -15.40 8.75 31.46
CA ALA A 195 -15.09 7.86 30.35
C ALA A 195 -14.96 8.69 29.07
N LEU A 196 -13.72 8.99 28.67
CA LEU A 196 -13.38 9.33 27.30
C LEU A 196 -14.00 8.23 26.44
N ALA A 197 -14.84 8.60 25.47
CA ALA A 197 -15.28 7.67 24.45
C ALA A 197 -14.03 6.97 23.90
N ALA A 198 -13.90 5.67 24.18
CA ALA A 198 -12.69 4.92 23.88
C ALA A 198 -12.40 5.05 22.39
N GLN A 199 -11.30 5.72 22.03
CA GLN A 199 -10.84 5.82 20.66
C GLN A 199 -10.58 4.38 20.18
N ARG A 200 -11.45 3.88 19.31
CA ARG A 200 -11.30 2.54 18.73
C ARG A 200 -10.02 2.51 17.91
N SER A 201 -9.16 1.54 18.15
CA SER A 201 -7.95 1.32 17.36
C SER A 201 -7.76 -0.16 17.05
N LEU A 202 -7.01 -0.42 15.98
CA LEU A 202 -6.62 -1.74 15.52
C LEU A 202 -5.13 -1.69 15.18
N SER A 203 -4.38 -2.69 15.61
CA SER A 203 -2.98 -2.92 15.20
C SER A 203 -2.76 -4.40 14.90
N ILE A 204 -1.87 -4.69 13.96
CA ILE A 204 -1.39 -6.06 13.76
C ILE A 204 -0.11 -6.22 14.59
N GLU A 205 -0.23 -6.98 15.67
CA GLU A 205 0.90 -7.24 16.56
C GLU A 205 1.89 -8.21 15.91
N ARG A 206 1.37 -9.18 15.15
CA ARG A 206 2.18 -10.19 14.48
C ARG A 206 1.51 -10.72 13.23
N PHE A 207 2.30 -10.91 12.19
CA PHE A 207 1.91 -11.54 10.94
C PHE A 207 2.95 -12.61 10.57
N ASP A 208 2.56 -13.87 10.60
CA ASP A 208 3.41 -14.98 10.16
C ASP A 208 2.79 -15.62 8.91
N ALA A 209 3.55 -15.70 7.83
CA ALA A 209 3.14 -16.41 6.62
C ALA A 209 3.97 -17.69 6.42
N ARG A 210 3.30 -18.77 6.05
CA ARG A 210 3.92 -19.99 5.53
C ARG A 210 3.43 -20.21 4.12
N ILE A 211 4.36 -20.29 3.16
CA ILE A 211 4.08 -20.50 1.74
C ILE A 211 4.75 -21.80 1.32
N VAL A 212 3.96 -22.80 0.96
CA VAL A 212 4.46 -24.07 0.43
C VAL A 212 4.35 -24.05 -1.09
N VAL A 213 5.48 -24.19 -1.77
CA VAL A 213 5.53 -24.25 -3.24
C VAL A 213 5.42 -25.71 -3.68
N ASN A 214 4.35 -26.04 -4.39
CA ASN A 214 4.11 -27.38 -4.89
C ASN A 214 4.78 -27.64 -6.24
N ARG A 215 5.05 -28.91 -6.54
CA ARG A 215 5.62 -29.35 -7.83
C ARG A 215 4.74 -29.02 -9.04
N ASN A 216 3.44 -28.83 -8.83
CA ASN A 216 2.47 -28.46 -9.87
C ASN A 216 2.28 -26.94 -10.01
N SER A 217 3.19 -26.12 -9.45
CA SER A 217 3.14 -24.65 -9.42
C SER A 217 2.06 -24.00 -8.54
N GLY A 218 1.20 -24.79 -7.90
CA GLY A 218 0.27 -24.30 -6.90
C GLY A 218 0.99 -23.91 -5.61
N LEU A 219 0.46 -22.92 -4.90
CA LEU A 219 0.95 -22.50 -3.59
C LEU A 219 -0.11 -22.80 -2.54
N ASP A 220 0.29 -23.41 -1.43
CA ASP A 220 -0.54 -23.47 -0.23
C ASP A 220 -0.03 -22.42 0.76
N VAL A 221 -0.89 -21.47 1.10
CA VAL A 221 -0.53 -20.31 1.91
C VAL A 221 -1.31 -20.32 3.21
N THR A 222 -0.58 -20.28 4.32
CA THR A 222 -1.12 -20.10 5.66
C THR A 222 -0.67 -18.75 6.20
N GLU A 223 -1.61 -17.87 6.54
CA GLU A 223 -1.32 -16.60 7.23
C GLU A 223 -1.87 -16.66 8.65
N THR A 224 -1.02 -16.42 9.64
CA THR A 224 -1.41 -16.28 11.06
C THR A 224 -1.27 -14.82 11.45
N ILE A 225 -2.40 -14.18 11.75
CA ILE A 225 -2.51 -12.74 11.97
C ILE A 225 -2.99 -12.50 13.40
N THR A 226 -2.13 -11.99 14.26
CA THR A 226 -2.48 -11.57 15.62
C THR A 226 -2.79 -10.08 15.60
N ALA A 227 -4.05 -9.73 15.88
CA ALA A 227 -4.55 -8.36 15.87
C ALA A 227 -4.99 -7.94 17.27
N ARG A 228 -4.64 -6.71 17.66
CA ARG A 228 -5.08 -6.07 18.89
C ARG A 228 -6.23 -5.11 18.57
N PHE A 229 -7.38 -5.36 19.20
CA PHE A 229 -8.58 -4.54 19.06
C PHE A 229 -8.77 -3.70 20.32
N VAL A 230 -8.88 -2.37 20.16
CA VAL A 230 -9.33 -1.44 21.20
C VAL A 230 -10.71 -0.93 20.84
N GLY A 231 -11.63 -0.98 21.81
CA GLY A 231 -13.07 -0.85 21.64
C GLY A 231 -13.69 -2.01 20.84
N SER A 232 -14.98 -1.90 20.50
CA SER A 232 -15.74 -3.01 19.89
C SER A 232 -15.60 -3.07 18.37
N TRP A 233 -15.18 -4.21 17.82
CA TRP A 233 -15.06 -4.47 16.38
C TRP A 233 -15.85 -5.70 15.96
N ASN A 234 -16.18 -5.77 14.67
CA ASN A 234 -16.82 -6.95 14.08
C ASN A 234 -15.80 -7.99 13.57
N GLY A 235 -14.53 -7.60 13.44
CA GLY A 235 -13.45 -8.41 12.88
C GLY A 235 -12.46 -7.60 12.07
N LEU A 236 -11.81 -8.21 11.08
CA LEU A 236 -10.77 -7.59 10.24
C LEU A 236 -11.02 -7.80 8.75
N TYR A 237 -10.38 -6.97 7.92
CA TYR A 237 -10.30 -7.16 6.48
C TYR A 237 -8.90 -7.58 6.08
N ARG A 238 -8.80 -8.56 5.19
CA ARG A 238 -7.56 -8.94 4.50
C ARG A 238 -7.73 -8.68 3.00
N THR A 239 -7.00 -7.69 2.49
CA THR A 239 -7.03 -7.31 1.06
C THR A 239 -5.75 -7.79 0.39
N ILE A 240 -5.86 -8.58 -0.68
CA ILE A 240 -4.74 -9.16 -1.43
C ILE A 240 -4.82 -8.67 -2.89
N PRO A 241 -3.77 -8.04 -3.44
CA PRO A 241 -3.72 -7.75 -4.86
C PRO A 241 -3.68 -9.04 -5.68
N VAL A 242 -4.53 -9.12 -6.69
CA VAL A 242 -4.62 -10.26 -7.60
C VAL A 242 -4.28 -9.91 -9.03
N ASP A 243 -4.47 -8.65 -9.45
CA ASP A 243 -4.06 -8.20 -10.77
C ASP A 243 -2.79 -7.37 -10.64
N TYR A 244 -1.72 -7.84 -11.28
CA TYR A 244 -0.43 -7.17 -11.26
C TYR A 244 -0.12 -6.67 -12.66
N HIS A 245 0.17 -5.38 -12.73
CA HIS A 245 0.60 -4.70 -13.96
C HIS A 245 2.03 -4.23 -13.79
N THR A 246 2.87 -4.48 -14.80
CA THR A 246 4.23 -3.95 -14.83
C THR A 246 4.41 -3.01 -16.00
N PRO A 247 5.21 -1.93 -15.84
CA PRO A 247 5.50 -0.99 -16.94
C PRO A 247 6.13 -1.66 -18.17
N GLN A 248 6.73 -2.85 -18.02
CA GLN A 248 7.31 -3.63 -19.11
C GLN A 248 6.27 -4.49 -19.86
N GLY A 249 4.98 -4.39 -19.51
CA GLY A 249 3.89 -5.13 -20.14
C GLY A 249 3.70 -6.57 -19.65
N PHE A 250 4.45 -6.99 -18.62
CA PHE A 250 4.21 -8.27 -17.96
C PHE A 250 3.06 -8.11 -16.97
N ASN A 251 1.86 -8.49 -17.40
CA ASN A 251 0.67 -8.52 -16.58
C ASN A 251 0.38 -9.96 -16.18
N TRP A 252 0.06 -10.20 -14.91
CA TRP A 252 -0.39 -11.51 -14.48
C TRP A 252 -1.50 -11.38 -13.43
N GLN A 253 -2.38 -12.37 -13.45
CA GLN A 253 -3.47 -12.50 -12.51
C GLN A 253 -3.18 -13.67 -11.55
N LEU A 254 -3.21 -13.39 -10.26
CA LEU A 254 -3.06 -14.36 -9.19
C LEU A 254 -4.43 -14.97 -8.88
N GLY A 255 -4.57 -16.29 -9.08
CA GLY A 255 -5.76 -17.00 -8.63
C GLY A 255 -5.69 -17.24 -7.13
N LEU A 256 -6.78 -16.94 -6.40
CA LEU A 256 -6.87 -17.13 -4.96
C LEU A 256 -8.15 -17.87 -4.58
N SER A 257 -8.00 -18.94 -3.80
CA SER A 257 -9.12 -19.71 -3.26
C SER A 257 -8.97 -19.85 -1.74
N LEU A 258 -9.82 -19.14 -0.98
CA LEU A 258 -9.84 -19.24 0.47
C LEU A 258 -10.45 -20.58 0.88
N GLU A 259 -9.65 -21.43 1.53
CA GLU A 259 -10.08 -22.77 1.95
C GLU A 259 -10.58 -22.78 3.39
N SER A 260 -9.95 -22.01 4.29
CA SER A 260 -10.44 -21.86 5.65
C SER A 260 -9.99 -20.55 6.31
N ALA A 261 -10.76 -20.13 7.31
CA ALA A 261 -10.38 -19.09 8.26
C ALA A 261 -10.75 -19.59 9.65
N ARG A 262 -9.80 -19.60 10.59
CA ARG A 262 -9.98 -20.13 11.95
C ARG A 262 -9.42 -19.19 13.01
N ASP A 263 -9.85 -19.35 14.25
CA ASP A 263 -9.18 -18.76 15.41
C ASP A 263 -7.98 -19.62 15.86
N ASP A 264 -7.28 -19.19 16.92
CA ASP A 264 -6.15 -19.91 17.51
C ASP A 264 -6.55 -21.25 18.16
N ALA A 265 -7.80 -21.40 18.58
CA ALA A 265 -8.36 -22.66 19.07
C ALA A 265 -8.82 -23.60 17.92
N GLY A 266 -8.73 -23.16 16.67
CA GLY A 266 -9.09 -23.95 15.48
C GLY A 266 -10.57 -23.93 15.12
N HIS A 267 -11.39 -23.10 15.75
CA HIS A 267 -12.79 -22.94 15.36
C HIS A 267 -12.91 -22.14 14.07
N ASN A 268 -13.86 -22.53 13.22
CA ASN A 268 -14.10 -21.82 11.96
C ASN A 268 -14.69 -20.42 12.21
N LEU A 269 -14.12 -19.43 11.55
CA LEU A 269 -14.61 -18.06 11.52
C LEU A 269 -15.49 -17.85 10.30
N ARG A 270 -16.53 -17.01 10.46
CA ARG A 270 -17.34 -16.58 9.33
C ARG A 270 -16.52 -15.66 8.44
N THR A 271 -16.62 -15.87 7.12
CA THR A 271 -15.96 -15.03 6.12
C THR A 271 -16.90 -14.61 5.00
N ALA A 272 -16.49 -13.58 4.26
CA ALA A 272 -17.10 -13.16 3.02
C ALA A 272 -15.99 -12.65 2.10
N THR A 273 -16.08 -13.01 0.83
CA THR A 273 -15.11 -12.65 -0.20
C THR A 273 -15.75 -11.66 -1.16
N SER A 274 -15.07 -10.56 -1.46
CA SER A 274 -15.41 -9.65 -2.54
C SER A 274 -14.21 -9.42 -3.45
N ARG A 275 -14.47 -9.08 -4.72
CA ARG A 275 -13.46 -8.56 -5.64
C ARG A 275 -13.75 -7.08 -5.89
N GLU A 276 -12.73 -6.26 -5.71
CA GLU A 276 -12.79 -4.80 -5.87
C GLU A 276 -11.64 -4.39 -6.82
N GLY A 277 -11.93 -4.34 -8.12
CA GLY A 277 -10.92 -4.10 -9.15
C GLY A 277 -9.79 -5.13 -9.11
N ALA A 278 -8.56 -4.65 -8.94
CA ALA A 278 -7.32 -5.45 -8.87
C ALA A 278 -7.13 -6.26 -7.58
N TYR A 279 -8.09 -6.26 -6.66
CA TYR A 279 -7.94 -6.82 -5.32
C TYR A 279 -9.04 -7.83 -4.98
N VAL A 280 -8.66 -8.86 -4.24
CA VAL A 280 -9.60 -9.73 -3.51
C VAL A 280 -9.57 -9.33 -2.04
N LYS A 281 -10.76 -9.22 -1.43
CA LYS A 281 -10.93 -8.80 -0.03
C LYS A 281 -11.69 -9.86 0.74
N TYR A 282 -11.10 -10.32 1.83
CA TYR A 282 -11.73 -11.19 2.80
C TYR A 282 -12.17 -10.38 4.01
N LYS A 283 -13.47 -10.34 4.25
CA LYS A 283 -14.01 -9.90 5.53
C LYS A 283 -14.05 -11.10 6.47
N ILE A 284 -13.35 -11.02 7.60
CA ILE A 284 -13.33 -12.08 8.60
C ILE A 284 -14.02 -11.57 9.86
N TRP A 285 -15.09 -12.23 10.29
CA TRP A 285 -15.77 -11.89 11.54
C TRP A 285 -15.09 -12.61 12.70
N ILE A 286 -14.72 -11.84 13.73
CA ILE A 286 -13.95 -12.35 14.87
C ILE A 286 -14.79 -12.15 16.14
N PRO A 287 -15.33 -13.24 16.72
CA PRO A 287 -16.10 -13.17 17.96
C PRO A 287 -15.28 -12.55 19.11
N GLY A 288 -15.93 -11.66 19.86
CA GLY A 288 -15.30 -11.03 21.02
C GLY A 288 -14.09 -10.15 20.68
N ALA A 289 -14.01 -9.57 19.48
CA ALA A 289 -13.02 -8.57 19.09
C ALA A 289 -13.33 -7.21 19.76
N GLN A 290 -13.30 -7.19 21.10
CA GLN A 290 -13.52 -6.00 21.91
C GLN A 290 -12.47 -5.94 23.02
N ASP A 291 -11.63 -4.90 22.99
CA ASP A 291 -10.58 -4.66 23.98
C ASP A 291 -9.71 -5.90 24.24
N ALA A 292 -9.35 -6.59 23.14
CA ALA A 292 -8.75 -7.91 23.19
C ALA A 292 -7.79 -8.15 22.03
N GLU A 293 -6.86 -9.06 22.23
CA GLU A 293 -6.07 -9.65 21.15
C GLU A 293 -6.77 -10.89 20.61
N ARG A 294 -6.79 -11.03 19.29
CA ARG A 294 -7.33 -12.19 18.61
C ARG A 294 -6.41 -12.60 17.48
N THR A 295 -6.30 -13.90 17.28
CA THR A 295 -5.52 -14.49 16.20
C THR A 295 -6.46 -15.08 15.17
N VAL A 296 -6.15 -14.84 13.90
CA VAL A 296 -6.83 -15.45 12.76
C VAL A 296 -5.81 -16.23 11.96
N VAL A 297 -6.17 -17.47 11.61
CA VAL A 297 -5.40 -18.33 10.72
C VAL A 297 -6.18 -18.46 9.41
N LEU A 298 -5.66 -17.89 8.33
CA LEU A 298 -6.19 -18.04 6.98
C LEU A 298 -5.40 -19.14 6.26
N HIS A 299 -6.12 -20.05 5.61
CA HIS A 299 -5.55 -21.01 4.67
C HIS A 299 -6.16 -20.79 3.30
N TYR A 300 -5.34 -20.53 2.29
CA TYR A 300 -5.80 -20.36 0.92
C TYR A 300 -4.81 -20.98 -0.06
N ARG A 301 -5.35 -21.46 -1.17
CA ARG A 301 -4.55 -21.88 -2.32
C ARG A 301 -4.35 -20.70 -3.26
N ALA A 302 -3.15 -20.55 -3.77
CA ALA A 302 -2.85 -19.61 -4.83
C ALA A 302 -2.33 -20.31 -6.09
N THR A 303 -2.72 -19.80 -7.25
CA THR A 303 -2.24 -20.25 -8.58
C THR A 303 -1.65 -19.07 -9.33
N ASN A 304 -0.76 -19.37 -10.28
CA ASN A 304 -0.07 -18.35 -11.07
C ASN A 304 0.77 -17.35 -10.24
N GLY A 305 1.22 -17.78 -9.05
CA GLY A 305 2.12 -17.01 -8.18
C GLY A 305 3.60 -17.20 -8.49
N LEU A 306 3.94 -18.08 -9.44
CA LEU A 306 5.30 -18.39 -9.85
C LEU A 306 5.62 -17.82 -11.23
N ARG A 307 6.87 -17.41 -11.40
CA ARG A 307 7.45 -16.98 -12.66
C ARG A 307 8.44 -18.02 -13.15
N PHE A 308 8.44 -18.20 -14.46
CA PHE A 308 9.27 -19.20 -15.14
C PHE A 308 10.11 -18.47 -16.18
N PHE A 309 11.41 -18.34 -15.94
CA PHE A 309 12.39 -17.72 -16.86
C PHE A 309 13.11 -18.81 -17.67
N ASP A 310 14.11 -18.48 -18.50
CA ASP A 310 14.87 -19.54 -19.20
C ASP A 310 15.82 -20.28 -18.25
N GLU A 311 16.49 -19.53 -17.37
CA GLU A 311 17.56 -20.07 -16.50
C GLU A 311 17.07 -20.52 -15.13
N HIS A 312 15.90 -20.04 -14.68
CA HIS A 312 15.42 -20.30 -13.32
C HIS A 312 13.90 -20.16 -13.18
N ASP A 313 13.40 -20.63 -12.05
CA ASP A 313 12.04 -20.35 -11.58
C ASP A 313 12.10 -19.41 -10.37
N GLU A 314 11.06 -18.62 -10.19
CA GLU A 314 11.00 -17.59 -9.16
C GLU A 314 9.60 -17.49 -8.54
N LEU A 315 9.54 -17.39 -7.22
CA LEU A 315 8.39 -16.89 -6.48
C LEU A 315 8.60 -15.40 -6.22
N TYR A 316 7.70 -14.56 -6.74
CA TYR A 316 7.56 -13.17 -6.32
C TYR A 316 6.28 -13.05 -5.49
N TRP A 317 6.41 -12.85 -4.18
CA TRP A 317 5.28 -12.91 -3.25
C TRP A 317 5.21 -11.70 -2.35
N ASN A 318 4.08 -10.98 -2.38
CA ASN A 318 3.79 -9.93 -1.41
C ASN A 318 3.26 -10.58 -0.12
N VAL A 319 4.18 -10.91 0.81
CA VAL A 319 3.94 -11.70 2.02
C VAL A 319 2.82 -11.12 2.86
N THR A 320 2.96 -9.88 3.31
CA THR A 320 1.98 -9.24 4.20
C THR A 320 0.90 -8.51 3.40
N GLY A 321 1.22 -8.03 2.20
CA GLY A 321 0.49 -6.94 1.57
C GLY A 321 0.93 -5.57 2.08
N ASP A 322 0.61 -4.55 1.30
CA ASP A 322 0.77 -3.11 1.58
C ASP A 322 -0.59 -2.39 1.73
N GLN A 323 -1.67 -3.18 1.87
CA GLN A 323 -3.04 -2.67 1.99
C GLN A 323 -3.54 -2.57 3.44
N TRP A 324 -2.62 -2.63 4.40
CA TRP A 324 -2.93 -2.47 5.82
C TRP A 324 -3.05 -0.99 6.16
N ASP A 325 -4.25 -0.57 6.54
CA ASP A 325 -4.54 0.76 7.11
C ASP A 325 -4.12 0.87 8.59
N VAL A 326 -3.28 -0.05 9.07
CA VAL A 326 -2.80 -0.15 10.45
C VAL A 326 -1.33 -0.56 10.45
N PRO A 327 -0.54 -0.19 11.47
CA PRO A 327 0.84 -0.64 11.58
C PRO A 327 0.90 -2.16 11.87
N LEU A 328 2.00 -2.76 11.43
CA LEU A 328 2.32 -4.17 11.62
C LEU A 328 3.65 -4.30 12.38
N ASN A 329 3.57 -4.73 13.63
CA ASN A 329 4.70 -4.66 14.57
C ASN A 329 5.77 -5.73 14.34
N ALA A 330 5.36 -6.93 13.87
CA ALA A 330 6.27 -8.02 13.53
C ALA A 330 5.77 -8.83 12.34
N ALA A 331 6.63 -9.06 11.34
CA ALA A 331 6.35 -9.87 10.16
C ALA A 331 7.38 -10.99 9.99
N THR A 332 6.91 -12.20 9.71
CA THR A 332 7.75 -13.31 9.27
C THR A 332 7.17 -14.02 8.06
N ALA A 333 8.04 -14.60 7.24
CA ALA A 333 7.66 -15.52 6.18
C ALA A 333 8.53 -16.77 6.23
N VAL A 334 7.92 -17.92 6.00
CA VAL A 334 8.61 -19.18 5.74
C VAL A 334 8.15 -19.69 4.39
N ILE A 335 9.05 -19.74 3.41
CA ILE A 335 8.80 -20.31 2.09
C ILE A 335 9.45 -21.69 2.03
N GLU A 336 8.64 -22.70 1.75
CA GLU A 336 9.05 -24.10 1.65
C GLU A 336 8.98 -24.54 0.19
N LEU A 337 10.15 -24.77 -0.40
CA LEU A 337 10.29 -25.32 -1.75
C LEU A 337 10.30 -26.87 -1.67
N PRO A 338 10.02 -27.57 -2.79
CA PRO A 338 10.12 -29.03 -2.82
C PRO A 338 11.48 -29.52 -2.29
N ALA A 339 11.47 -30.61 -1.52
CA ALA A 339 12.69 -31.13 -0.89
C ALA A 339 13.81 -31.36 -1.93
N GLY A 340 15.03 -30.92 -1.59
CA GLY A 340 16.20 -31.05 -2.45
C GLY A 340 16.28 -30.04 -3.60
N THR A 341 15.50 -28.95 -3.56
CA THR A 341 15.57 -27.86 -4.54
C THR A 341 17.00 -27.28 -4.63
N PRO A 342 17.66 -27.33 -5.81
CA PRO A 342 18.99 -26.75 -6.00
C PRO A 342 18.92 -25.24 -6.30
N GLY A 343 20.04 -24.54 -6.05
CA GLY A 343 20.22 -23.14 -6.44
C GLY A 343 19.33 -22.13 -5.72
N VAL A 344 18.81 -22.48 -4.53
CA VAL A 344 17.92 -21.59 -3.76
C VAL A 344 18.64 -20.30 -3.40
N ARG A 345 18.02 -19.19 -3.79
CA ARG A 345 18.46 -17.83 -3.50
C ARG A 345 17.24 -16.99 -3.17
N ALA A 346 17.40 -16.04 -2.25
CA ALA A 346 16.29 -15.23 -1.82
C ALA A 346 16.72 -13.82 -1.50
N ILE A 347 15.81 -12.90 -1.76
CA ILE A 347 15.89 -11.52 -1.35
C ILE A 347 14.53 -11.07 -0.86
N ALA A 348 14.52 -10.15 0.09
CA ALA A 348 13.29 -9.59 0.62
C ALA A 348 13.38 -8.07 0.64
N PHE A 349 12.24 -7.45 0.39
CA PHE A 349 12.06 -6.00 0.38
C PHE A 349 11.00 -5.63 1.39
N ASN A 350 11.15 -4.46 2.00
CA ASN A 350 10.18 -3.94 2.94
C ASN A 350 9.85 -2.46 2.69
N GLY A 351 8.69 -2.03 3.15
CA GLY A 351 8.19 -0.68 2.95
C GLY A 351 7.01 -0.66 1.98
N VAL A 352 6.68 0.52 1.48
CA VAL A 352 5.55 0.72 0.56
C VAL A 352 5.77 0.08 -0.81
N TYR A 353 4.72 0.04 -1.64
CA TYR A 353 4.82 -0.38 -3.03
C TYR A 353 5.99 0.29 -3.76
N GLY A 354 6.83 -0.51 -4.43
CA GLY A 354 8.01 -0.03 -5.14
C GLY A 354 9.23 0.29 -4.26
N SER A 355 9.12 0.12 -2.94
CA SER A 355 10.26 0.25 -2.04
C SER A 355 11.36 -0.74 -2.40
N THR A 356 12.60 -0.28 -2.30
CA THR A 356 13.80 -1.09 -2.48
C THR A 356 14.56 -1.32 -1.17
N ALA A 357 13.98 -0.91 -0.04
CA ALA A 357 14.58 -1.14 1.28
C ALA A 357 14.66 -2.63 1.60
N ARG A 358 15.73 -3.03 2.30
CA ARG A 358 16.11 -4.44 2.57
C ARG A 358 16.56 -4.61 4.02
N GLU A 359 15.73 -4.15 4.94
CA GLU A 359 15.99 -4.20 6.39
C GLU A 359 15.60 -5.57 6.99
N SER A 360 14.81 -6.37 6.27
CA SER A 360 14.50 -7.75 6.64
C SER A 360 15.73 -8.67 6.58
N GLN A 361 15.79 -9.62 7.51
CA GLN A 361 16.78 -10.68 7.51
C GLN A 361 16.28 -11.87 6.70
N VAL A 362 17.16 -12.44 5.87
CA VAL A 362 16.87 -13.62 5.03
C VAL A 362 17.83 -14.75 5.42
N ALA A 363 17.29 -15.91 5.74
CA ALA A 363 18.05 -17.12 6.04
C ALA A 363 17.55 -18.25 5.14
N ILE A 364 18.49 -19.02 4.57
CA ILE A 364 18.21 -20.15 3.68
C ILE A 364 18.77 -21.41 4.35
N ASP A 365 17.93 -22.43 4.49
CA ASP A 365 18.28 -23.74 5.04
C ASP A 365 17.73 -24.83 4.12
N GLY A 366 18.59 -25.38 3.27
CA GLY A 366 18.20 -26.33 2.22
C GLY A 366 17.15 -25.73 1.28
N SER A 367 15.95 -26.34 1.27
CA SER A 367 14.81 -25.90 0.47
C SER A 367 13.86 -24.95 1.22
N THR A 368 14.25 -24.45 2.39
CA THR A 368 13.43 -23.54 3.20
C THR A 368 14.07 -22.16 3.26
N VAL A 369 13.28 -21.11 2.98
CA VAL A 369 13.67 -19.72 3.12
C VAL A 369 12.89 -19.10 4.26
N ARG A 370 13.58 -18.54 5.25
CA ARG A 370 12.99 -17.78 6.35
C ARG A 370 13.32 -16.31 6.18
N ILE A 371 12.29 -15.47 6.21
CA ILE A 371 12.39 -14.02 6.17
C ILE A 371 11.83 -13.49 7.47
N THR A 372 12.54 -12.58 8.12
CA THR A 372 12.13 -12.00 9.40
C THR A 372 12.35 -10.51 9.38
N MET A 373 11.34 -9.75 9.81
CA MET A 373 11.49 -8.34 10.10
C MET A 373 12.00 -8.17 11.53
N PRO A 374 13.25 -7.72 11.75
CA PRO A 374 13.81 -7.62 13.10
C PRO A 374 13.27 -6.38 13.84
N PRO A 375 12.94 -6.50 15.14
CA PRO A 375 12.68 -5.32 15.97
C PRO A 375 13.85 -4.31 15.91
N PRO A 376 13.62 -2.99 15.94
CA PRO A 376 12.34 -2.30 16.13
C PRO A 376 11.62 -1.94 14.81
N HIS A 377 11.97 -2.58 13.69
CA HIS A 377 11.47 -2.21 12.36
C HIS A 377 10.02 -2.71 12.17
N ALA A 378 9.07 -2.02 12.78
CA ALA A 378 7.66 -2.20 12.46
C ALA A 378 7.40 -1.72 11.03
N LEU A 379 6.55 -2.44 10.31
CA LEU A 379 6.01 -1.96 9.04
C LEU A 379 4.94 -0.92 9.36
N GLY A 380 5.13 0.30 8.86
CA GLY A 380 4.18 1.40 8.98
C GLY A 380 2.89 1.17 8.18
N TYR A 381 2.03 2.18 8.18
CA TYR A 381 0.82 2.19 7.35
C TYR A 381 1.19 1.99 5.87
N HIS A 382 0.53 1.04 5.21
CA HIS A 382 0.81 0.66 3.82
C HIS A 382 2.23 0.18 3.52
N GLU A 383 3.03 -0.15 4.55
CA GLU A 383 4.29 -0.84 4.35
C GLU A 383 4.06 -2.36 4.40
N GLY A 384 4.73 -3.09 3.52
CA GLY A 384 4.64 -4.54 3.43
C GLY A 384 6.00 -5.22 3.46
N LEU A 385 5.98 -6.54 3.54
CA LEU A 385 7.11 -7.43 3.30
C LEU A 385 6.87 -8.15 1.97
N THR A 386 7.84 -8.09 1.07
CA THR A 386 7.82 -8.81 -0.21
C THR A 386 9.01 -9.75 -0.28
N ALA A 387 8.77 -10.98 -0.71
CA ALA A 387 9.78 -12.02 -0.90
C ALA A 387 9.99 -12.30 -2.38
N VAL A 388 11.25 -12.41 -2.79
CA VAL A 388 11.64 -12.92 -4.11
C VAL A 388 12.56 -14.11 -3.87
N VAL A 389 12.10 -15.30 -4.25
CA VAL A 389 12.83 -16.55 -4.04
C VAL A 389 13.03 -17.23 -5.39
N GLY A 390 14.28 -17.41 -5.81
CA GLY A 390 14.64 -18.07 -7.05
C GLY A 390 15.28 -19.43 -6.80
N TRP A 391 15.12 -20.37 -7.74
CA TRP A 391 15.78 -21.68 -7.72
C TRP A 391 16.04 -22.20 -9.13
N ASP A 392 16.86 -23.24 -9.25
CA ASP A 392 17.22 -23.81 -10.55
C ASP A 392 16.04 -24.56 -11.19
N LYS A 393 16.07 -24.68 -12.52
CA LYS A 393 15.01 -25.33 -13.29
C LYS A 393 14.80 -26.81 -12.95
N GLY A 394 13.61 -27.30 -13.32
CA GLY A 394 13.27 -28.73 -13.30
C GLY A 394 12.65 -29.22 -11.99
N VAL A 395 12.39 -28.31 -11.04
CA VAL A 395 11.78 -28.63 -9.75
C VAL A 395 10.26 -28.52 -9.79
N VAL A 396 9.75 -27.48 -10.45
CA VAL A 396 8.33 -27.17 -10.56
C VAL A 396 7.90 -27.24 -12.03
N THR A 397 6.75 -27.86 -12.29
CA THR A 397 6.15 -27.90 -13.62
C THR A 397 5.40 -26.61 -13.89
N ALA A 398 5.77 -25.90 -14.96
CA ALA A 398 5.08 -24.68 -15.37
C ALA A 398 3.64 -24.97 -15.78
N PRO A 399 2.66 -24.13 -15.38
CA PRO A 399 1.28 -24.30 -15.78
C PRO A 399 1.12 -24.00 -17.26
N THR A 400 0.28 -24.79 -17.92
CA THR A 400 -0.13 -24.60 -19.31
C THR A 400 -0.89 -23.28 -19.50
N THR A 401 -0.98 -22.80 -20.74
CA THR A 401 -1.74 -21.58 -21.05
C THR A 401 -3.21 -21.68 -20.62
N ALA A 402 -3.83 -22.86 -20.75
CA ALA A 402 -5.20 -23.10 -20.32
C ALA A 402 -5.35 -23.00 -18.79
N GLU A 403 -4.41 -23.59 -18.03
CA GLU A 403 -4.42 -23.50 -16.56
C GLU A 403 -4.19 -22.07 -16.07
N ARG A 404 -3.36 -21.28 -16.77
CA ARG A 404 -3.18 -19.85 -16.47
C ARG A 404 -4.44 -19.02 -16.73
N ALA A 405 -5.25 -19.40 -17.72
CA ALA A 405 -6.50 -18.69 -18.06
C ALA A 405 -7.67 -19.05 -17.14
N LEU A 406 -7.56 -20.14 -16.38
CA LEU A 406 -8.56 -20.60 -15.41
C LEU A 406 -8.31 -20.08 -13.98
N ALA A 407 -7.16 -19.45 -13.74
CA ALA A 407 -6.80 -18.77 -12.49
C ALA A 407 -7.51 -17.42 -12.38
#